data_AF-A0A9E5IME6-F1
#
_entry.id   AF-A0A9E5IME6-F1
#
_cell.length_a   1.000
_cell.length_b   1.000
_cell.length_c   1.000
_cell.angle_alpha   90.00
_cell.angle_beta   90.00
_cell.angle_gamma   90.00
#
_symmetry.space_group_name_H-M   'P 1'
#
loop_
_entity.id
_entity.type
_entity.pdbx_description
1 polymer ?
#
loop_
_entity_poly.entity_id
_entity_poly.type
_entity_poly.pdbx_seq_one_letter_code
_entity_poly.pdbx_strand_id
1 'polypeptide(L)'
;GGAALHLGNIAEMRTGEGKTLVATLPSYLNALTGRGVHIVTTNDYLAERDSEWMGRIHRFLGLKVGVILASMTPAERRMQYSADITYGTNNEFGFDYLRDNMAWNLADCVQREHNFAIVDEVDSILIDEARTPLIISGPAEKATKWYIEFANIAARLVRGEDYEVDEKKRTTGILDGGVAKVERMLNIDNLYEAVNTPMIGYLNNALKAKELFKRDRDYVIMNGELLIVDEHTGRVLSGRRYSEGLHQALEAKERVEIRDENQTLATITLQNYFRLYEKLAGMTGTAMTEASEFMQIYKLGVIPIPTNKEMQRQDQSDLVYKTEAAKFEAVADDITERHRKGQPVLVGTVSVEKSELLSQTLRRRGVPHEVLNAKQHEREAAIIARAGTI
;
A
#
# COMPACT_ATOMS: atom_id res chain seq x y z
N GLY A 1 -3.46 -4.89 29.18
CA GLY A 1 -2.89 -4.04 28.13
C GLY A 1 -1.38 -4.20 28.03
N GLY A 2 -0.59 -3.40 28.75
CA GLY A 2 0.86 -3.31 28.54
C GLY A 2 1.65 -4.63 28.60
N ALA A 3 1.30 -5.53 29.53
CA ALA A 3 1.93 -6.86 29.60
C ALA A 3 1.64 -7.72 28.36
N ALA A 4 0.41 -7.67 27.82
CA ALA A 4 0.05 -8.40 26.60
C ALA A 4 0.88 -7.92 25.41
N LEU A 5 1.03 -6.59 25.27
CA LEU A 5 1.88 -5.98 24.25
C LEU A 5 3.35 -6.39 24.41
N HIS A 6 3.88 -6.36 25.63
CA HIS A 6 5.27 -6.76 25.89
C HIS A 6 5.55 -8.22 25.47
N LEU A 7 4.59 -9.10 25.70
CA LEU A 7 4.64 -10.53 25.36
C LEU A 7 4.39 -10.82 23.86
N GLY A 8 4.27 -9.79 23.01
CA GLY A 8 4.09 -9.97 21.57
C GLY A 8 2.67 -10.41 21.18
N ASN A 9 1.65 -9.87 21.85
CA ASN A 9 0.24 -10.14 21.55
C ASN A 9 -0.49 -8.87 21.14
N ILE A 10 -1.69 -9.05 20.59
CA ILE A 10 -2.66 -8.01 20.36
C ILE A 10 -3.48 -7.80 21.63
N ALA A 11 -3.46 -6.59 22.16
CA ALA A 11 -4.32 -6.19 23.27
C ALA A 11 -5.62 -5.59 22.72
N GLU A 12 -6.72 -6.36 22.79
CA GLU A 12 -8.05 -5.82 22.47
C GLU A 12 -8.55 -5.00 23.66
N MET A 13 -8.52 -3.68 23.51
CA MET A 13 -8.93 -2.68 24.50
C MET A 13 -10.00 -1.80 23.87
N ARG A 14 -11.19 -1.77 24.45
CA ARG A 14 -12.32 -0.98 23.92
C ARG A 14 -11.95 0.51 23.78
N THR A 15 -12.60 1.19 22.84
CA THR A 15 -12.40 2.63 22.62
C THR A 15 -12.61 3.40 23.92
N GLY A 16 -11.63 4.24 24.29
CA GLY A 16 -11.64 4.99 25.55
C GLY A 16 -10.84 4.37 26.70
N GLU A 17 -10.36 3.13 26.59
CA GLU A 17 -9.54 2.46 27.62
C GLU A 17 -8.08 2.98 27.67
N GLY A 18 -7.72 3.96 26.84
CA GLY A 18 -6.41 4.62 26.89
C GLY A 18 -5.27 3.89 26.19
N LYS A 19 -5.54 3.28 25.02
CA LYS A 19 -4.56 2.52 24.21
C LYS A 19 -3.21 3.25 24.05
N THR A 20 -3.26 4.52 23.64
CA THR A 20 -2.09 5.40 23.48
C THR A 20 -1.22 5.48 24.74
N LEU A 21 -1.83 5.64 25.93
CA LEU A 21 -1.10 5.68 27.19
C LEU A 21 -0.58 4.29 27.58
N VAL A 22 -1.36 3.23 27.35
CA VAL A 22 -0.96 1.85 27.66
C VAL A 22 0.29 1.45 26.87
N ALA A 23 0.44 1.89 25.62
CA ALA A 23 1.61 1.61 24.78
C ALA A 23 2.92 2.19 25.34
N THR A 24 2.87 3.19 26.22
CA THR A 24 4.08 3.78 26.82
C THR A 24 4.84 2.81 27.72
N LEU A 25 4.13 1.88 28.38
CA LEU A 25 4.71 0.91 29.30
C LEU A 25 5.60 -0.13 28.59
N PRO A 26 5.11 -0.89 27.59
CA PRO A 26 5.95 -1.84 26.86
C PRO A 26 6.99 -1.12 26.00
N SER A 27 6.69 0.06 25.42
CA SER A 27 7.68 0.79 24.62
C SER A 27 8.86 1.24 25.47
N TYR A 28 8.62 1.81 26.66
CA TYR A 28 9.69 2.16 27.60
C TYR A 28 10.54 0.94 27.95
N LEU A 29 9.93 -0.16 28.42
CA LEU A 29 10.64 -1.36 28.85
C LEU A 29 11.54 -1.93 27.73
N ASN A 30 11.05 -1.97 26.50
CA ASN A 30 11.79 -2.57 25.38
C ASN A 30 12.83 -1.61 24.78
N ALA A 31 12.63 -0.30 24.93
CA ALA A 31 13.60 0.71 24.54
C ALA A 31 14.86 0.71 25.41
N LEU A 32 14.79 0.19 26.66
CA LEU A 32 15.96 0.10 27.56
C LEU A 32 17.12 -0.74 27.01
N THR A 33 16.88 -1.57 25.99
CA THR A 33 17.94 -2.34 25.32
C THR A 33 18.77 -1.49 24.36
N GLY A 34 18.34 -0.27 24.02
CA GLY A 34 18.97 0.61 23.03
C GLY A 34 18.77 0.18 21.57
N ARG A 35 18.05 -0.92 21.33
CA ARG A 35 17.79 -1.51 20.01
C ARG A 35 16.65 -0.87 19.24
N GLY A 36 15.85 -0.06 19.93
CA GLY A 36 14.76 0.70 19.33
C GLY A 36 13.38 0.08 19.42
N VAL A 37 12.36 0.93 19.49
CA VAL A 37 10.95 0.54 19.38
C VAL A 37 10.25 1.42 18.36
N HIS A 38 9.52 0.81 17.44
CA HIS A 38 8.66 1.52 16.50
C HIS A 38 7.21 1.49 16.97
N ILE A 39 6.58 2.66 17.04
CA ILE A 39 5.15 2.79 17.33
C ILE A 39 4.48 3.25 16.04
N VAL A 40 3.57 2.42 15.53
CA VAL A 40 2.94 2.62 14.23
C VAL A 40 1.51 3.11 14.40
N THR A 41 1.15 4.19 13.72
CA THR A 41 -0.21 4.75 13.68
C THR A 41 -0.74 4.80 12.23
N THR A 42 -2.02 5.09 12.06
CA THR A 42 -2.70 5.08 10.74
C THR A 42 -2.43 6.33 9.90
N ASN A 43 -1.97 7.44 10.49
CA ASN A 43 -1.63 8.66 9.75
C ASN A 43 -0.59 9.52 10.49
N ASP A 44 0.02 10.45 9.76
CA ASP A 44 1.08 11.35 10.22
C ASP A 44 0.62 12.26 11.37
N TYR A 45 -0.63 12.73 11.35
CA TYR A 45 -1.18 13.57 12.43
C TYR A 45 -1.21 12.82 13.76
N LEU A 46 -1.64 11.55 13.76
CA LEU A 46 -1.63 10.73 14.97
C LEU A 46 -0.20 10.40 15.42
N ALA A 47 0.71 10.12 14.49
CA ALA A 47 2.12 9.85 14.79
C ALA A 47 2.75 11.06 15.49
N GLU A 48 2.57 12.25 14.93
CA GLU A 48 3.08 13.51 15.47
C GLU A 48 2.47 13.80 16.84
N ARG A 49 1.14 13.82 16.95
CA ARG A 49 0.41 14.05 18.21
C ARG A 49 0.87 13.11 19.33
N ASP A 50 0.95 11.80 19.04
CA ASP A 50 1.27 10.81 20.06
C ASP A 50 2.74 10.84 20.44
N SER A 51 3.63 11.11 19.49
CA SER A 51 5.07 11.31 19.77
C SER A 51 5.30 12.54 20.67
N GLU A 52 4.56 13.63 20.45
CA GLU A 52 4.66 14.84 21.27
C GLU A 52 4.04 14.65 22.65
N TRP A 53 2.87 14.02 22.71
CA TRP A 53 2.09 13.86 23.93
C TRP A 53 2.67 12.78 24.83
N MET A 54 2.80 11.55 24.35
CA MET A 54 3.35 10.43 25.12
C MET A 54 4.86 10.55 25.28
N GLY A 55 5.56 11.12 24.30
CA GLY A 55 6.99 11.33 24.39
C GLY A 55 7.40 12.26 25.54
N ARG A 56 6.48 13.01 26.17
CA ARG A 56 6.77 13.72 27.43
C ARG A 56 7.15 12.75 28.55
N ILE A 57 6.48 11.60 28.63
CA ILE A 57 6.74 10.57 29.65
C ILE A 57 8.10 9.93 29.37
N HIS A 58 8.35 9.51 28.12
CA HIS A 58 9.61 8.89 27.74
C HIS A 58 10.81 9.84 27.91
N ARG A 59 10.67 11.11 27.49
CA ARG A 59 11.71 12.14 27.68
C ARG A 59 11.96 12.46 29.15
N PHE A 60 10.91 12.50 29.97
CA PHE A 60 11.05 12.63 31.42
C PHE A 60 11.87 11.49 32.02
N LEU A 61 11.71 10.26 31.51
CA LEU A 61 12.48 9.08 31.90
C LEU A 61 13.85 8.97 31.21
N GLY A 62 14.28 9.99 30.46
CA GLY A 62 15.61 10.06 29.84
C GLY A 62 15.75 9.41 28.46
N LEU A 63 14.66 8.92 27.87
CA LEU A 63 14.67 8.36 26.51
C LEU A 63 14.49 9.45 25.45
N LYS A 64 15.09 9.23 24.28
CA LYS A 64 14.85 10.00 23.06
C LYS A 64 13.64 9.45 22.32
N VAL A 65 12.78 10.34 21.86
CA VAL A 65 11.61 10.02 21.03
C VAL A 65 11.75 10.75 19.71
N GLY A 66 11.61 10.01 18.62
CA GLY A 66 11.57 10.55 17.27
C GLY A 66 10.23 10.29 16.58
N VAL A 67 9.99 10.99 15.48
CA VAL A 67 8.82 10.78 14.61
C VAL A 67 9.26 10.88 13.16
N ILE A 68 8.79 9.97 12.30
CA ILE A 68 8.98 10.04 10.85
C ILE A 68 7.69 10.54 10.19
N LEU A 69 7.83 11.51 9.30
CA LEU A 69 6.72 12.13 8.55
C LEU A 69 7.05 12.17 7.06
N ALA A 70 6.04 12.16 6.20
CA ALA A 70 6.21 12.08 4.75
C ALA A 70 7.14 13.18 4.18
N SER A 71 7.14 14.38 4.77
CA SER A 71 7.92 15.54 4.31
C SER A 71 9.42 15.50 4.68
N MET A 72 9.85 14.56 5.52
CA MET A 72 11.22 14.53 6.03
C MET A 72 12.23 14.01 5.01
N THR A 73 13.39 14.67 4.98
CA THR A 73 14.56 14.25 4.21
C THR A 73 15.21 12.99 4.82
N PRO A 74 16.03 12.24 4.05
CA PRO A 74 16.74 11.07 4.58
C PRO A 74 17.64 11.39 5.78
N ALA A 75 18.27 12.57 5.81
CA ALA A 75 19.13 12.99 6.92
C ALA A 75 18.32 13.22 8.20
N GLU A 76 17.15 13.85 8.10
CA GLU A 76 16.23 14.03 9.23
C GLU A 76 15.72 12.67 9.72
N ARG A 77 15.25 11.80 8.81
CA ARG A 77 14.77 10.45 9.15
C ARG A 77 15.80 9.64 9.92
N ARG A 78 17.06 9.66 9.49
CA ARG A 78 18.16 8.95 10.19
C ARG A 78 18.31 9.44 11.64
N MET A 79 18.15 10.74 11.89
CA MET A 79 18.13 11.27 13.26
C MET A 79 16.93 10.73 14.05
N GLN A 80 15.75 10.64 13.43
CA GLN A 80 14.53 10.16 14.09
C GLN A 80 14.58 8.65 14.40
N TYR A 81 15.15 7.83 13.51
CA TYR A 81 15.39 6.40 13.74
C TYR A 81 16.48 6.14 14.80
N SER A 82 17.38 7.10 15.04
CA SER A 82 18.41 6.99 16.10
C SER A 82 17.86 7.19 17.52
N ALA A 83 16.59 7.60 17.66
CA ALA A 83 15.92 7.72 18.95
C ALA A 83 15.72 6.33 19.62
N ASP A 84 15.39 6.29 20.90
CA ASP A 84 15.08 5.02 21.57
C ASP A 84 13.71 4.49 21.16
N ILE A 85 12.77 5.41 20.87
CA ILE A 85 11.42 5.12 20.38
C ILE A 85 11.14 6.02 19.17
N THR A 86 10.63 5.44 18.09
CA THR A 86 10.30 6.16 16.85
C THR A 86 8.83 5.95 16.50
N TYR A 87 8.08 7.04 16.37
CA TYR A 87 6.70 7.04 15.89
C TYR A 87 6.66 7.21 14.38
N GLY A 88 5.65 6.65 13.71
CA GLY A 88 5.46 6.82 12.27
C GLY A 88 4.27 6.05 11.74
N THR A 89 4.03 6.13 10.45
CA THR A 89 3.00 5.31 9.78
C THR A 89 3.62 4.07 9.16
N ASN A 90 2.78 3.05 8.94
CA ASN A 90 3.14 1.84 8.20
C ASN A 90 3.73 2.16 6.82
N ASN A 91 3.20 3.18 6.13
CA ASN A 91 3.70 3.64 4.85
C ASN A 91 5.13 4.19 4.96
N GLU A 92 5.38 5.09 5.91
CA GLU A 92 6.71 5.70 6.07
C GLU A 92 7.77 4.65 6.43
N PHE A 93 7.47 3.77 7.39
CA PHE A 93 8.34 2.67 7.77
C PHE A 93 8.62 1.70 6.61
N GLY A 94 7.59 1.30 5.88
CA GLY A 94 7.75 0.36 4.77
C GLY A 94 8.48 0.97 3.57
N PHE A 95 8.23 2.24 3.24
CA PHE A 95 8.93 2.91 2.15
C PHE A 95 10.39 3.23 2.50
N ASP A 96 10.70 3.57 3.76
CA ASP A 96 12.09 3.71 4.21
C ASP A 96 12.84 2.38 4.09
N TYR A 97 12.21 1.26 4.45
CA TYR A 97 12.79 -0.07 4.22
C TYR A 97 13.08 -0.34 2.74
N LEU A 98 12.13 -0.05 1.85
CA LEU A 98 12.34 -0.22 0.41
C LEU A 98 13.48 0.67 -0.11
N ARG A 99 13.55 1.92 0.33
CA ARG A 99 14.63 2.86 -0.03
C ARG A 99 15.99 2.39 0.48
N ASP A 100 16.07 1.88 1.70
CA ASP A 100 17.31 1.38 2.28
C ASP A 100 17.86 0.17 1.50
N ASN A 101 17.00 -0.69 0.96
CA ASN A 101 17.40 -1.82 0.12
C ASN A 101 17.76 -1.43 -1.33
N MET A 102 17.54 -0.17 -1.72
CA MET A 102 18.00 0.40 -2.99
C MET A 102 19.19 1.36 -2.81
N ALA A 103 19.64 1.59 -1.57
CA ALA A 103 20.75 2.47 -1.29
C ALA A 103 22.07 1.88 -1.79
N TRP A 104 22.91 2.72 -2.41
CA TRP A 104 24.23 2.31 -2.91
C TRP A 104 25.25 2.15 -1.78
N ASN A 105 25.12 2.94 -0.72
CA ASN A 105 26.01 2.92 0.43
C ASN A 105 25.23 2.77 1.73
N LEU A 106 25.84 2.11 2.71
CA LEU A 106 25.26 1.95 4.05
C LEU A 106 25.01 3.30 4.76
N ALA A 107 25.79 4.33 4.41
CA ALA A 107 25.62 5.68 4.96
C ALA A 107 24.33 6.38 4.49
N ASP A 108 23.73 5.91 3.39
CA ASP A 108 22.51 6.47 2.83
C ASP A 108 21.25 5.86 3.48
N CYS A 109 21.38 4.68 4.09
CA CYS A 109 20.30 4.04 4.85
C CYS A 109 19.81 4.92 6.02
N VAL A 110 18.52 4.86 6.31
CA VAL A 110 17.89 5.65 7.38
C VAL A 110 17.42 4.79 8.54
N GLN A 111 16.98 3.56 8.28
CA GLN A 111 16.53 2.64 9.32
C GLN A 111 17.71 1.97 10.03
N ARG A 112 17.39 1.37 11.16
CA ARG A 112 18.26 0.43 11.88
C ARG A 112 17.60 -0.97 11.89
N GLU A 113 17.97 -1.80 12.86
CA GLU A 113 17.33 -3.10 13.04
C GLU A 113 15.82 -3.02 13.32
N HIS A 114 15.10 -4.05 12.87
CA HIS A 114 13.67 -4.22 13.15
C HIS A 114 13.49 -4.97 14.48
N ASN A 115 13.67 -4.27 15.60
CA ASN A 115 13.67 -4.89 16.94
C ASN A 115 12.25 -5.14 17.49
N PHE A 116 11.45 -4.08 17.70
CA PHE A 116 10.10 -4.22 18.24
C PHE A 116 9.15 -3.20 17.61
N ALA A 117 8.01 -3.67 17.10
CA ALA A 117 6.93 -2.81 16.63
C ALA A 117 5.67 -2.99 17.49
N ILE A 118 5.05 -1.87 17.86
CA ILE A 118 3.71 -1.81 18.44
C ILE A 118 2.79 -1.08 17.44
N VAL A 119 1.80 -1.78 16.91
CA VAL A 119 0.89 -1.26 15.90
C VAL A 119 -0.43 -0.81 16.56
N ASP A 120 -0.74 0.49 16.51
CA ASP A 120 -2.05 1.02 16.88
C ASP A 120 -3.06 0.81 15.74
N GLU A 121 -4.32 0.56 16.09
CA GLU A 121 -5.38 0.10 15.18
C GLU A 121 -4.88 -1.03 14.26
N VAL A 122 -4.36 -2.08 14.90
CA VAL A 122 -3.69 -3.21 14.25
C VAL A 122 -4.56 -3.94 13.21
N ASP A 123 -5.88 -3.96 13.40
CA ASP A 123 -6.85 -4.47 12.42
C ASP A 123 -6.87 -3.62 11.14
N SER A 124 -6.92 -2.30 11.26
CA SER A 124 -6.85 -1.41 10.09
C SER A 124 -5.54 -1.58 9.33
N ILE A 125 -4.39 -1.67 10.02
CA ILE A 125 -3.08 -1.70 9.35
C ILE A 125 -2.71 -3.09 8.82
N LEU A 126 -2.88 -4.13 9.64
CA LEU A 126 -2.38 -5.48 9.30
C LEU A 126 -3.40 -6.36 8.57
N ILE A 127 -4.68 -5.95 8.52
CA ILE A 127 -5.75 -6.66 7.80
C ILE A 127 -6.26 -5.81 6.63
N ASP A 128 -6.79 -4.61 6.90
CA ASP A 128 -7.43 -3.81 5.85
C ASP A 128 -6.43 -3.22 4.85
N GLU A 129 -5.39 -2.53 5.33
CA GLU A 129 -4.36 -1.91 4.48
C GLU A 129 -3.37 -2.93 3.90
N ALA A 130 -3.27 -4.12 4.51
CA ALA A 130 -2.35 -5.17 4.07
C ALA A 130 -2.68 -5.74 2.67
N ARG A 131 -3.83 -5.40 2.10
CA ARG A 131 -4.28 -5.84 0.78
C ARG A 131 -3.49 -5.21 -0.37
N THR A 132 -2.95 -4.01 -0.17
CA THR A 132 -2.19 -3.28 -1.19
C THR A 132 -0.70 -3.28 -0.84
N PRO A 133 0.19 -3.79 -1.72
CA PRO A 133 1.63 -3.73 -1.48
C PRO A 133 2.15 -2.29 -1.60
N LEU A 134 3.25 -2.03 -0.90
CA LEU A 134 4.05 -0.82 -1.09
C LEU A 134 4.93 -1.01 -2.32
N ILE A 135 4.90 -0.05 -3.23
CA ILE A 135 5.61 -0.13 -4.52
C ILE A 135 6.36 1.18 -4.74
N ILE A 136 7.66 1.08 -5.01
CA ILE A 136 8.43 2.18 -5.58
C ILE A 136 8.54 1.93 -7.08
N SER A 137 7.97 2.83 -7.86
CA SER A 137 8.09 2.83 -9.32
C SER A 137 9.03 3.93 -9.77
N GLY A 138 9.79 3.67 -10.82
CA GLY A 138 10.67 4.66 -11.44
C GLY A 138 10.62 4.58 -12.95
N PRO A 139 11.21 5.57 -13.64
CA PRO A 139 11.31 5.51 -15.09
C PRO A 139 12.09 4.24 -15.47
N ALA A 140 11.56 3.46 -16.42
CA ALA A 140 12.40 2.48 -17.08
C ALA A 140 13.57 3.22 -17.76
N GLU A 141 14.79 2.69 -17.66
CA GLU A 141 15.87 3.18 -18.52
C GLU A 141 15.40 3.16 -19.98
N LYS A 142 15.87 4.13 -20.79
CA LYS A 142 15.45 4.34 -22.19
C LYS A 142 15.81 3.13 -23.08
N ALA A 143 15.06 2.05 -22.92
CA ALA A 143 15.10 0.82 -23.69
C ALA A 143 14.41 0.98 -25.05
N THR A 144 13.77 2.13 -25.31
CA THR A 144 13.05 2.45 -26.54
C THR A 144 13.91 2.18 -27.78
N LYS A 145 15.21 2.52 -27.73
CA LYS A 145 16.16 2.22 -28.81
C LYS A 145 16.25 0.72 -29.09
N TRP A 146 16.40 -0.09 -28.04
CA TRP A 146 16.55 -1.54 -28.17
C TRP A 146 15.30 -2.21 -28.72
N TYR A 147 14.11 -1.79 -28.29
CA TYR A 147 12.87 -2.33 -28.86
C TYR A 147 12.78 -2.09 -30.38
N ILE A 148 13.13 -0.89 -30.85
CA ILE A 148 13.17 -0.55 -32.28
C ILE A 148 14.23 -1.37 -33.00
N GLU A 149 15.43 -1.47 -32.43
CA GLU A 149 16.57 -2.20 -33.00
C GLU A 149 16.26 -3.70 -33.14
N PHE A 150 15.73 -4.33 -32.09
CA PHE A 150 15.35 -5.75 -32.10
C PHE A 150 14.11 -6.03 -32.97
N ALA A 151 13.17 -5.10 -33.12
CA ALA A 151 12.10 -5.24 -34.11
C ALA A 151 12.67 -5.29 -35.55
N ASN A 152 13.67 -4.44 -35.85
CA ASN A 152 14.37 -4.45 -37.13
C ASN A 152 15.20 -5.74 -37.34
N ILE A 153 15.89 -6.22 -36.31
CA ILE A 153 16.65 -7.47 -36.35
C ILE A 153 15.71 -8.65 -36.60
N ALA A 154 14.65 -8.79 -35.80
CA ALA A 154 13.67 -9.87 -35.92
C ALA A 154 13.03 -9.90 -37.32
N ALA A 155 12.80 -8.76 -37.95
CA ALA A 155 12.31 -8.68 -39.33
C ALA A 155 13.26 -9.31 -40.38
N ARG A 156 14.58 -9.34 -40.12
CA ARG A 156 15.60 -9.93 -41.02
C ARG A 156 15.96 -11.39 -40.71
N LEU A 157 15.46 -11.92 -39.60
CA LEU A 157 15.63 -13.33 -39.25
C LEU A 157 14.60 -14.21 -39.97
N VAL A 158 14.97 -15.43 -40.31
CA VAL A 158 14.17 -16.40 -41.08
C VAL A 158 13.74 -17.56 -40.18
N ARG A 159 12.43 -17.84 -40.14
CA ARG A 159 11.84 -18.97 -39.41
C ARG A 159 12.34 -20.29 -40.01
N GLY A 160 12.77 -21.21 -39.15
CA GLY A 160 13.30 -22.53 -39.54
C GLY A 160 14.80 -22.56 -39.83
N GLU A 161 15.43 -21.40 -40.00
CA GLU A 161 16.89 -21.27 -40.16
C GLU A 161 17.53 -20.55 -38.96
N ASP A 162 17.02 -19.35 -38.65
CA ASP A 162 17.57 -18.50 -37.59
C ASP A 162 16.86 -18.73 -36.24
N TYR A 163 15.59 -19.13 -36.24
CA TYR A 163 14.79 -19.40 -35.04
C TYR A 163 13.67 -20.41 -35.31
N GLU A 164 13.19 -21.04 -34.24
CA GLU A 164 12.02 -21.92 -34.23
C GLU A 164 10.84 -21.29 -33.47
N VAL A 165 9.63 -21.75 -33.81
CA VAL A 165 8.38 -21.31 -33.20
C VAL A 165 7.56 -22.53 -32.80
N ASP A 166 7.28 -22.66 -31.51
CA ASP A 166 6.31 -23.63 -30.99
C ASP A 166 4.97 -22.92 -30.81
N GLU A 167 4.07 -23.09 -31.78
CA GLU A 167 2.74 -22.48 -31.76
C GLU A 167 1.85 -23.06 -30.65
N LYS A 168 2.08 -24.32 -30.23
CA LYS A 168 1.30 -24.95 -29.16
C LYS A 168 1.68 -24.39 -27.80
N LYS A 169 2.98 -24.19 -27.57
CA LYS A 169 3.49 -23.60 -26.32
C LYS A 169 3.51 -22.07 -26.33
N ARG A 170 3.25 -21.45 -27.49
CA ARG A 170 3.41 -20.00 -27.73
C ARG A 170 4.79 -19.51 -27.30
N THR A 171 5.84 -20.23 -27.72
CA THR A 171 7.23 -19.88 -27.45
C THR A 171 8.04 -19.80 -28.74
N THR A 172 9.09 -18.97 -28.72
CA THR A 172 10.08 -18.86 -29.79
C THR A 172 11.45 -19.20 -29.23
N GLY A 173 12.28 -19.89 -30.01
CA GLY A 173 13.67 -20.22 -29.65
C GLY A 173 14.63 -19.77 -30.74
N ILE A 174 15.67 -19.01 -30.40
CA ILE A 174 16.74 -18.65 -31.35
C ILE A 174 17.64 -19.87 -31.56
N LEU A 175 18.04 -20.15 -32.80
CA LEU A 175 18.98 -21.22 -33.15
C LEU A 175 20.41 -20.66 -33.22
N ASP A 176 21.42 -21.51 -33.14
CA ASP A 176 22.85 -21.11 -33.16
C ASP A 176 23.20 -20.20 -34.36
N GLY A 177 22.67 -20.53 -35.54
CA GLY A 177 22.87 -19.71 -36.75
C GLY A 177 22.24 -18.31 -36.63
N GLY A 178 21.09 -18.22 -35.96
CA GLY A 178 20.42 -16.95 -35.65
C GLY A 178 21.19 -16.12 -34.63
N VAL A 179 21.75 -16.76 -33.59
CA VAL A 179 22.61 -16.09 -32.59
C VAL A 179 23.80 -15.41 -33.28
N ALA A 180 24.55 -16.14 -34.11
CA ALA A 180 25.69 -15.60 -34.85
C ALA A 180 25.31 -14.48 -35.85
N LYS A 181 24.07 -14.47 -36.33
CA LYS A 181 23.56 -13.41 -37.20
C LYS A 181 23.19 -12.16 -36.39
N VAL A 182 22.56 -12.33 -35.23
CA VAL A 182 22.25 -11.23 -34.30
C VAL A 182 23.52 -10.58 -33.77
N GLU A 183 24.52 -11.36 -33.37
CA GLU A 183 25.83 -10.88 -32.90
C GLU A 183 26.52 -10.00 -33.94
N ARG A 184 26.55 -10.44 -35.21
CA ARG A 184 27.07 -9.63 -36.33
C ARG A 184 26.29 -8.35 -36.58
N MET A 185 24.97 -8.37 -36.40
CA MET A 185 24.11 -7.20 -36.61
C MET A 185 24.28 -6.16 -35.49
N LEU A 186 24.54 -6.61 -34.27
CA LEU A 186 24.78 -5.77 -33.09
C LEU A 186 26.26 -5.40 -32.90
N ASN A 187 27.16 -6.02 -33.67
CA ASN A 187 28.61 -5.88 -33.53
C ASN A 187 29.10 -6.19 -32.12
N ILE A 188 28.65 -7.33 -31.59
CA ILE A 188 29.05 -7.89 -30.28
C ILE A 188 29.66 -9.28 -30.47
N ASP A 189 30.56 -9.66 -29.56
CA ASP A 189 31.26 -10.95 -29.66
C ASP A 189 30.40 -12.12 -29.16
N ASN A 190 29.58 -11.91 -28.12
CA ASN A 190 28.74 -12.97 -27.55
C ASN A 190 27.46 -12.40 -26.90
N LEU A 191 26.30 -12.84 -27.39
CA LEU A 191 24.99 -12.41 -26.89
C LEU A 191 24.71 -12.87 -25.44
N TYR A 192 25.38 -13.93 -24.98
CA TYR A 192 25.19 -14.53 -23.65
C TYR A 192 26.16 -14.02 -22.58
N GLU A 193 26.96 -12.99 -22.88
CA GLU A 193 27.74 -12.31 -21.84
C GLU A 193 26.83 -11.61 -20.82
N ALA A 194 27.29 -11.53 -19.57
CA ALA A 194 26.51 -10.94 -18.47
C ALA A 194 26.02 -9.52 -18.78
N VAL A 195 26.84 -8.73 -19.49
CA VAL A 195 26.50 -7.36 -19.95
C VAL A 195 25.38 -7.31 -20.99
N ASN A 196 25.17 -8.39 -21.75
CA ASN A 196 24.20 -8.49 -22.84
C ASN A 196 22.92 -9.23 -22.43
N THR A 197 22.82 -9.72 -21.19
CA THR A 197 21.64 -10.43 -20.67
C THR A 197 20.29 -9.74 -20.99
N PRO A 198 20.15 -8.40 -20.89
CA PRO A 198 18.89 -7.72 -21.26
C PRO A 198 18.53 -7.85 -22.75
N MET A 199 19.52 -7.95 -23.64
CA MET A 199 19.34 -8.08 -25.09
C MET A 199 18.59 -9.35 -25.49
N ILE A 200 18.79 -10.44 -24.74
CA ILE A 200 18.08 -11.71 -24.94
C ILE A 200 16.57 -11.52 -24.73
N GLY A 201 16.19 -10.72 -23.73
CA GLY A 201 14.79 -10.36 -23.47
C GLY A 201 14.17 -9.62 -24.66
N TYR A 202 14.84 -8.60 -25.18
CA TYR A 202 14.37 -7.84 -26.35
C TYR A 202 14.25 -8.71 -27.60
N LEU A 203 15.23 -9.57 -27.88
CA LEU A 203 15.21 -10.49 -29.02
C LEU A 203 14.03 -11.46 -28.93
N ASN A 204 13.85 -12.11 -27.78
CA ASN A 204 12.75 -13.04 -27.55
C ASN A 204 11.39 -12.35 -27.69
N ASN A 205 11.22 -11.15 -27.12
CA ASN A 205 9.98 -10.40 -27.25
C ASN A 205 9.72 -9.94 -28.69
N ALA A 206 10.75 -9.54 -29.43
CA ALA A 206 10.61 -9.16 -30.84
C ALA A 206 10.21 -10.37 -31.72
N LEU A 207 10.80 -11.56 -31.49
CA LEU A 207 10.42 -12.78 -32.19
C LEU A 207 9.00 -13.25 -31.83
N LYS A 208 8.63 -13.22 -30.54
CA LYS A 208 7.25 -13.49 -30.10
C LYS A 208 6.27 -12.52 -30.76
N ALA A 209 6.56 -11.22 -30.73
CA ALA A 209 5.74 -10.18 -31.34
C ALA A 209 5.58 -10.41 -32.86
N LYS A 210 6.65 -10.82 -33.55
CA LYS A 210 6.64 -11.11 -35.00
C LYS A 210 5.73 -12.30 -35.34
N GLU A 211 5.86 -13.41 -34.63
CA GLU A 211 5.29 -14.70 -35.03
C GLU A 211 3.98 -15.08 -34.32
N LEU A 212 3.86 -14.77 -33.02
CA LEU A 212 2.80 -15.28 -32.16
C LEU A 212 1.64 -14.31 -31.95
N PHE A 213 1.79 -13.05 -32.37
CA PHE A 213 0.79 -12.00 -32.21
C PHE A 213 0.50 -11.35 -33.56
N LYS A 214 -0.75 -11.40 -33.98
CA LYS A 214 -1.22 -10.90 -35.26
C LYS A 214 -2.12 -9.68 -35.07
N ARG A 215 -1.85 -8.66 -35.89
CA ARG A 215 -2.71 -7.51 -36.05
C ARG A 215 -4.09 -7.94 -36.53
N ASP A 216 -5.12 -7.27 -36.04
CA ASP A 216 -6.55 -7.52 -36.29
C ASP A 216 -7.07 -8.88 -35.77
N ARG A 217 -6.27 -9.58 -34.95
CA ARG A 217 -6.66 -10.80 -34.23
C ARG A 217 -6.36 -10.69 -32.74
N ASP A 218 -5.09 -10.50 -32.39
CA ASP A 218 -4.63 -10.42 -31.00
C ASP A 218 -4.64 -8.96 -30.50
N TYR A 219 -4.42 -7.99 -31.40
CA TYR A 219 -4.42 -6.56 -31.11
C TYR A 219 -4.84 -5.75 -32.34
N VAL A 220 -5.25 -4.50 -32.12
CA VAL A 220 -5.54 -3.50 -33.16
C VAL A 220 -4.80 -2.19 -32.85
N ILE A 221 -4.62 -1.36 -33.87
CA ILE A 221 -4.04 -0.02 -33.72
C ILE A 221 -5.13 1.01 -33.97
N MET A 222 -5.41 1.83 -32.96
CA MET A 222 -6.41 2.90 -33.04
C MET A 222 -5.82 4.17 -32.44
N ASN A 223 -5.98 5.31 -33.13
CA ASN A 223 -5.45 6.62 -32.68
C ASN A 223 -3.95 6.62 -32.34
N GLY A 224 -3.15 5.79 -33.01
CA GLY A 224 -1.72 5.66 -32.72
C GLY A 224 -1.43 4.89 -31.43
N GLU A 225 -2.38 4.12 -30.89
CA GLU A 225 -2.20 3.25 -29.72
C GLU A 225 -2.43 1.79 -30.09
N LEU A 226 -1.64 0.89 -29.50
CA LEU A 226 -1.87 -0.54 -29.59
C LEU A 226 -2.85 -1.00 -28.52
N LEU A 227 -3.98 -1.57 -28.94
CA LEU A 227 -5.05 -2.03 -28.05
C LEU A 227 -5.24 -3.55 -28.18
N ILE A 228 -5.34 -4.24 -27.05
CA ILE A 228 -5.50 -5.69 -27.00
C ILE A 228 -6.93 -6.06 -27.41
N VAL A 229 -7.07 -7.12 -28.21
CA VAL A 229 -8.37 -7.70 -28.57
C VAL A 229 -8.57 -9.01 -27.81
N ASP A 230 -9.76 -9.16 -27.23
CA ASP A 230 -10.17 -10.41 -26.61
C ASP A 230 -10.43 -11.48 -27.68
N GLU A 231 -9.68 -12.60 -27.62
CA GLU A 231 -9.73 -13.67 -28.63
C GLU A 231 -11.12 -14.31 -28.79
N HIS A 232 -11.98 -14.27 -27.76
CA HIS A 232 -13.29 -14.93 -27.78
C HIS A 232 -14.41 -14.00 -28.23
N THR A 233 -14.32 -12.72 -27.85
CA THR A 233 -15.40 -11.75 -28.06
C THR A 233 -15.10 -10.72 -29.14
N GLY A 234 -13.84 -10.61 -29.58
CA GLY A 234 -13.40 -9.58 -30.54
C GLY A 234 -13.46 -8.16 -29.97
N ARG A 235 -13.67 -8.00 -28.66
CA ARG A 235 -13.79 -6.70 -28.00
C ARG A 235 -12.41 -6.11 -27.73
N VAL A 236 -12.31 -4.79 -27.91
CA VAL A 236 -11.12 -4.03 -27.57
C VAL A 236 -11.04 -3.83 -26.06
N LEU A 237 -9.97 -4.30 -25.44
CA LEU A 237 -9.71 -4.20 -24.01
C LEU A 237 -8.87 -2.95 -23.72
N SER A 238 -9.55 -1.81 -23.61
CA SER A 238 -8.89 -0.53 -23.28
C SER A 238 -8.22 -0.57 -21.89
N GLY A 239 -7.04 0.05 -21.79
CA GLY A 239 -6.24 0.11 -20.56
C GLY A 239 -5.46 -1.17 -20.20
N ARG A 240 -5.58 -2.24 -20.99
CA ARG A 240 -4.75 -3.44 -20.81
C ARG A 240 -3.50 -3.39 -21.68
N ARG A 241 -2.38 -3.85 -21.11
CA ARG A 241 -1.10 -4.01 -21.81
C ARG A 241 -0.55 -5.42 -21.59
N TYR A 242 0.31 -5.86 -22.52
CA TYR A 242 1.03 -7.12 -22.38
C TYR A 242 2.23 -6.92 -21.44
N SER A 243 2.50 -7.89 -20.59
CA SER A 243 3.56 -7.83 -19.59
C SER A 243 4.97 -8.09 -20.18
N GLU A 244 6.00 -7.89 -19.35
CA GLU A 244 7.40 -8.29 -19.62
C GLU A 244 8.01 -7.68 -20.89
N GLY A 245 7.61 -6.46 -21.27
CA GLY A 245 8.17 -5.76 -22.44
C GLY A 245 7.56 -6.17 -23.79
N LEU A 246 6.61 -7.11 -23.80
CA LEU A 246 5.98 -7.57 -25.04
C LEU A 246 5.12 -6.48 -25.69
N HIS A 247 4.46 -5.63 -24.91
CA HIS A 247 3.64 -4.53 -25.45
C HIS A 247 4.52 -3.54 -26.23
N GLN A 248 5.66 -3.15 -25.66
CA GLN A 248 6.65 -2.28 -26.29
C GLN A 248 7.25 -2.92 -27.55
N ALA A 249 7.50 -4.24 -27.54
CA ALA A 249 7.97 -4.96 -28.72
C ALA A 249 6.93 -4.96 -29.87
N LEU A 250 5.64 -5.06 -29.54
CA LEU A 250 4.55 -4.94 -30.52
C LEU A 250 4.39 -3.51 -31.05
N GLU A 251 4.50 -2.51 -30.17
CA GLU A 251 4.54 -1.09 -30.58
C GLU A 251 5.71 -0.84 -31.55
N ALA A 252 6.89 -1.38 -31.25
CA ALA A 252 8.07 -1.30 -32.12
C ALA A 252 7.88 -2.00 -33.48
N LYS A 253 7.31 -3.22 -33.47
CA LYS A 253 6.98 -3.98 -34.69
C LYS A 253 6.06 -3.19 -35.62
N GLU A 254 5.05 -2.56 -35.06
CA GLU A 254 4.03 -1.81 -35.82
C GLU A 254 4.42 -0.35 -36.07
N ARG A 255 5.61 0.08 -35.62
CA ARG A 255 6.11 1.46 -35.71
C ARG A 255 5.19 2.48 -35.05
N VAL A 256 4.58 2.07 -33.95
CA VAL A 256 3.80 2.93 -33.03
C VAL A 256 4.76 3.59 -32.04
N GLU A 257 4.40 4.77 -31.55
CA GLU A 257 5.16 5.43 -30.49
C GLU A 257 5.18 4.55 -29.24
N ILE A 258 6.38 4.12 -28.84
CA ILE A 258 6.57 3.28 -27.66
C ILE A 258 6.44 4.17 -26.44
N ARG A 259 5.47 3.87 -25.59
CA ARG A 259 5.29 4.63 -24.34
C ARG A 259 6.17 4.04 -23.26
N ASP A 260 6.97 4.90 -22.65
CA ASP A 260 7.75 4.54 -21.47
C ASP A 260 6.79 4.11 -20.35
N GLU A 261 7.03 2.93 -19.79
CA GLU A 261 6.34 2.48 -18.59
C GLU A 261 7.23 2.75 -17.38
N ASN A 262 6.59 3.15 -16.29
CA ASN A 262 7.26 3.10 -15.00
C ASN A 262 7.40 1.63 -14.61
N GLN A 263 8.64 1.21 -14.36
CA GLN A 263 8.92 -0.13 -13.83
C GLN A 263 8.83 -0.13 -12.31
N THR A 264 8.42 -1.25 -11.73
CA THR A 264 8.53 -1.47 -10.28
C THR A 264 9.99 -1.71 -9.94
N LEU A 265 10.58 -0.82 -9.15
CA LEU A 265 11.96 -0.91 -8.67
C LEU A 265 12.05 -1.76 -7.40
N ALA A 266 11.08 -1.60 -6.49
CA ALA A 266 11.02 -2.34 -5.24
C ALA A 266 9.58 -2.51 -4.78
N THR A 267 9.28 -3.63 -4.12
CA THR A 267 7.95 -3.94 -3.60
C THR A 267 8.01 -4.76 -2.32
N ILE A 268 7.10 -4.50 -1.39
CA ILE A 268 6.87 -5.32 -0.19
C ILE A 268 5.41 -5.23 0.24
N THR A 269 4.83 -6.34 0.71
CA THR A 269 3.51 -6.31 1.37
C THR A 269 3.69 -5.89 2.82
N LEU A 270 2.69 -5.22 3.42
CA LEU A 270 2.74 -4.90 4.86
C LEU A 270 2.91 -6.16 5.72
N GLN A 271 2.29 -7.27 5.30
CA GLN A 271 2.47 -8.59 5.92
C GLN A 271 3.94 -8.99 6.02
N ASN A 272 4.67 -8.93 4.89
CA ASN A 272 6.07 -9.32 4.85
C ASN A 272 6.95 -8.30 5.59
N TYR A 273 6.62 -7.01 5.51
CA TYR A 273 7.36 -5.97 6.21
C TYR A 273 7.32 -6.16 7.74
N PHE A 274 6.12 -6.32 8.32
CA PHE A 274 5.99 -6.47 9.77
C PHE A 274 6.54 -7.80 10.31
N ARG A 275 6.68 -8.82 9.46
CA ARG A 275 7.36 -10.07 9.81
C ARG A 275 8.88 -9.95 9.94
N LEU A 276 9.48 -8.84 9.51
CA LEU A 276 10.91 -8.56 9.70
C LEU A 276 11.25 -8.24 11.16
N TYR A 277 10.26 -7.84 11.97
CA TYR A 277 10.50 -7.48 13.35
C TYR A 277 10.75 -8.71 14.23
N GLU A 278 11.76 -8.64 15.10
CA GLU A 278 12.02 -9.69 16.09
C GLU A 278 10.84 -9.88 17.04
N LYS A 279 10.16 -8.77 17.39
CA LYS A 279 8.91 -8.79 18.13
C LYS A 279 7.88 -7.86 17.50
N LEU A 280 6.64 -8.32 17.47
CA LEU A 280 5.49 -7.57 16.99
C LEU A 280 4.37 -7.62 18.03
N ALA A 281 3.69 -6.51 18.23
CA ALA A 281 2.50 -6.39 19.07
C ALA A 281 1.52 -5.40 18.46
N GLY A 282 0.27 -5.42 18.91
CA GLY A 282 -0.74 -4.49 18.42
C GLY A 282 -1.82 -4.17 19.42
N MET A 283 -2.56 -3.09 19.19
CA MET A 283 -3.70 -2.70 20.00
C MET A 283 -4.84 -2.23 19.12
N THR A 284 -6.07 -2.55 19.50
CA THR A 284 -7.30 -2.13 18.81
C THR A 284 -8.51 -2.39 19.72
N GLY A 285 -9.68 -1.86 19.36
CA GLY A 285 -10.94 -2.18 20.03
C GLY A 285 -11.66 -3.43 19.49
N THR A 286 -11.20 -3.99 18.37
CA THR A 286 -11.95 -4.93 17.52
C THR A 286 -11.08 -6.00 16.85
N ALA A 287 -10.26 -6.75 17.60
CA ALA A 287 -9.37 -7.77 17.02
C ALA A 287 -9.92 -9.20 17.07
N MET A 288 -10.89 -9.50 17.95
CA MET A 288 -11.32 -10.86 18.24
C MET A 288 -11.94 -11.56 17.03
N THR A 289 -12.60 -10.81 16.15
CA THR A 289 -13.17 -11.36 14.91
C THR A 289 -12.09 -11.85 13.95
N GLU A 290 -10.95 -11.17 13.91
CA GLU A 290 -9.81 -11.47 13.02
C GLU A 290 -8.70 -12.29 13.70
N ALA A 291 -8.96 -12.84 14.90
CA ALA A 291 -7.93 -13.52 15.70
C ALA A 291 -7.26 -14.71 14.98
N SER A 292 -8.03 -15.45 14.17
CA SER A 292 -7.49 -16.55 13.36
C SER A 292 -6.50 -16.05 12.30
N GLU A 293 -6.81 -14.93 11.66
CA GLU A 293 -5.96 -14.35 10.61
C GLU A 293 -4.66 -13.82 11.21
N PHE A 294 -4.73 -13.10 12.34
CA PHE A 294 -3.56 -12.64 13.08
C PHE A 294 -2.61 -13.77 13.48
N MET A 295 -3.15 -14.89 13.99
CA MET A 295 -2.34 -16.03 14.39
C MET A 295 -1.74 -16.78 13.18
N GLN A 296 -2.50 -16.87 12.08
CA GLN A 296 -2.04 -17.55 10.87
C GLN A 296 -0.90 -16.80 10.19
N ILE A 297 -1.04 -15.47 10.01
CA ILE A 297 -0.13 -14.64 9.23
C ILE A 297 1.05 -14.14 10.08
N TYR A 298 0.76 -13.59 11.26
CA TYR A 298 1.74 -12.87 12.09
C TYR A 298 2.16 -13.61 13.36
N LYS A 299 1.53 -14.75 13.67
CA LYS A 299 1.72 -15.48 14.94
C LYS A 299 1.40 -14.63 16.17
N LEU A 300 0.45 -13.70 16.03
CA LEU A 300 -0.02 -12.84 17.10
C LEU A 300 -1.28 -13.41 17.74
N GLY A 301 -1.26 -13.62 19.06
CA GLY A 301 -2.46 -13.93 19.84
C GLY A 301 -3.28 -12.68 20.14
N VAL A 302 -4.62 -12.79 20.16
CA VAL A 302 -5.51 -11.70 20.58
C VAL A 302 -5.94 -11.93 22.03
N ILE A 303 -5.67 -10.94 22.89
CA ILE A 303 -6.00 -10.98 24.31
C ILE A 303 -7.06 -9.90 24.60
N PRO A 304 -8.30 -10.29 24.95
CA PRO A 304 -9.33 -9.35 25.36
C PRO A 304 -8.98 -8.78 26.74
N ILE A 305 -8.85 -7.47 26.82
CA ILE A 305 -8.56 -6.78 28.07
C ILE A 305 -9.90 -6.34 28.71
N PRO A 306 -10.16 -6.68 29.98
CA PRO A 306 -11.35 -6.21 30.69
C PRO A 306 -11.41 -4.67 30.70
N THR A 307 -12.61 -4.12 30.60
CA THR A 307 -12.82 -2.67 30.68
C THR A 307 -12.61 -2.17 32.10
N ASN A 308 -12.10 -0.95 32.24
CA ASN A 308 -11.90 -0.33 33.56
C ASN A 308 -13.23 -0.07 34.29
N LYS A 309 -14.30 0.21 33.54
CA LYS A 309 -15.67 0.32 34.06
C LYS A 309 -16.60 -0.61 33.28
N GLU A 310 -17.68 -1.01 33.93
CA GLU A 310 -18.73 -1.79 33.26
C GLU A 310 -19.35 -0.97 32.12
N MET A 311 -19.56 -1.63 30.99
CA MET A 311 -20.12 -1.01 29.78
C MET A 311 -21.63 -0.84 29.95
N GLN A 312 -22.11 0.41 29.93
CA GLN A 312 -23.53 0.76 30.07
C GLN A 312 -24.19 1.26 28.78
N ARG A 313 -23.44 1.30 27.66
CA ARG A 313 -23.96 1.70 26.35
C ARG A 313 -25.00 0.68 25.88
N GLN A 314 -26.17 1.18 25.49
CA GLN A 314 -27.22 0.34 24.95
C GLN A 314 -27.06 0.25 23.44
N ASP A 315 -26.62 -0.90 22.96
CA ASP A 315 -26.53 -1.20 21.53
C ASP A 315 -27.89 -1.74 21.06
N GLN A 316 -28.53 -0.99 20.16
CA GLN A 316 -29.85 -1.33 19.60
C GLN A 316 -29.70 -2.22 18.37
N SER A 317 -30.72 -3.04 18.07
CA SER A 317 -30.76 -3.85 16.85
C SER A 317 -30.84 -3.00 15.58
N ASP A 318 -30.32 -3.52 14.48
CA ASP A 318 -30.37 -2.86 13.18
C ASP A 318 -31.81 -2.63 12.70
N LEU A 319 -32.06 -1.44 12.13
CA LEU A 319 -33.31 -1.09 11.46
C LEU A 319 -33.14 -1.20 9.94
N VAL A 320 -33.88 -2.13 9.32
CA VAL A 320 -33.80 -2.41 7.89
C VAL A 320 -34.99 -1.77 7.15
N TYR A 321 -34.69 -0.98 6.13
CA TYR A 321 -35.69 -0.29 5.31
C TYR A 321 -35.70 -0.81 3.88
N LYS A 322 -36.87 -0.78 3.24
CA LYS A 322 -37.06 -1.23 1.85
C LYS A 322 -36.31 -0.37 0.83
N THR A 323 -36.19 0.93 1.09
CA THR A 323 -35.54 1.88 0.17
C THR A 323 -34.52 2.74 0.90
N GLU A 324 -33.48 3.17 0.18
CA GLU A 324 -32.47 4.06 0.73
C GLU A 324 -33.05 5.42 1.14
N ALA A 325 -33.98 5.96 0.35
CA ALA A 325 -34.68 7.20 0.70
C ALA A 325 -35.43 7.08 2.04
N ALA A 326 -36.15 5.98 2.28
CA ALA A 326 -36.85 5.76 3.54
C ALA A 326 -35.88 5.66 4.73
N LYS A 327 -34.74 4.97 4.54
CA LYS A 327 -33.67 4.91 5.54
C LYS A 327 -33.14 6.30 5.88
N PHE A 328 -32.80 7.13 4.89
CA PHE A 328 -32.23 8.47 5.13
C PHE A 328 -33.22 9.42 5.80
N GLU A 329 -34.50 9.38 5.43
CA GLU A 329 -35.52 10.18 6.10
C GLU A 329 -35.69 9.74 7.56
N ALA A 330 -35.74 8.43 7.84
CA ALA A 330 -35.82 7.93 9.21
C ALA A 330 -34.58 8.29 10.06
N VAL A 331 -33.37 8.21 9.48
CA VAL A 331 -32.14 8.67 10.13
C VAL A 331 -32.22 10.17 10.43
N ALA A 332 -32.68 10.99 9.48
CA ALA A 332 -32.83 12.42 9.68
C ALA A 332 -33.90 12.76 10.75
N ASP A 333 -34.98 11.99 10.84
CA ASP A 333 -35.99 12.10 11.89
C ASP A 333 -35.39 11.84 13.28
N ASP A 334 -34.65 10.72 13.44
CA ASP A 334 -33.99 10.36 14.72
C ASP A 334 -32.99 11.44 15.15
N ILE A 335 -32.14 11.90 14.23
CA ILE A 335 -31.17 12.98 14.51
C ILE A 335 -31.89 14.25 14.95
N THR A 336 -32.99 14.63 14.26
CA THR A 336 -33.75 15.84 14.58
C THR A 336 -34.38 15.74 15.97
N GLU A 337 -34.93 14.58 16.34
CA GLU A 337 -35.51 14.35 17.65
C GLU A 337 -34.47 14.45 18.77
N ARG A 338 -33.31 13.79 18.60
CA ARG A 338 -32.22 13.81 19.58
C ARG A 338 -31.61 15.20 19.73
N HIS A 339 -31.41 15.90 18.62
CA HIS A 339 -30.90 17.26 18.62
C HIS A 339 -31.83 18.21 19.39
N ARG A 340 -33.16 18.10 19.21
CA ARG A 340 -34.15 18.88 19.97
C ARG A 340 -34.09 18.61 21.49
N LYS A 341 -33.68 17.41 21.90
CA LYS A 341 -33.47 17.04 23.31
C LYS A 341 -32.10 17.45 23.84
N GLY A 342 -31.23 18.04 23.01
CA GLY A 342 -29.87 18.41 23.37
C GLY A 342 -28.89 17.22 23.46
N GLN A 343 -29.26 16.05 22.93
CA GLN A 343 -28.38 14.89 22.93
C GLN A 343 -27.36 14.98 21.78
N PRO A 344 -26.04 14.89 22.03
CA PRO A 344 -25.05 14.83 20.96
C PRO A 344 -25.20 13.56 20.12
N VAL A 345 -25.00 13.69 18.80
CA VAL A 345 -25.16 12.58 17.84
C VAL A 345 -23.95 12.51 16.93
N LEU A 346 -23.37 11.31 16.80
CA LEU A 346 -22.35 10.98 15.81
C LEU A 346 -22.96 10.04 14.77
N VAL A 347 -22.80 10.38 13.48
CA VAL A 347 -23.33 9.59 12.37
C VAL A 347 -22.20 9.12 11.47
N GLY A 348 -22.08 7.81 11.30
CA GLY A 348 -21.14 7.20 10.37
C GLY A 348 -21.78 6.96 9.00
N THR A 349 -21.06 7.30 7.93
CA THR A 349 -21.45 7.00 6.53
C THR A 349 -20.31 6.33 5.79
N VAL A 350 -20.62 5.49 4.81
CA VAL A 350 -19.63 4.73 4.03
C VAL A 350 -19.04 5.50 2.83
N SER A 351 -19.60 6.66 2.46
CA SER A 351 -19.09 7.47 1.35
C SER A 351 -19.39 8.96 1.56
N VAL A 352 -18.53 9.81 0.98
CA VAL A 352 -18.67 11.28 1.01
C VAL A 352 -20.00 11.73 0.40
N GLU A 353 -20.42 11.11 -0.70
CA GLU A 353 -21.70 11.39 -1.34
C GLU A 353 -22.89 11.20 -0.37
N LYS A 354 -22.86 10.12 0.43
CA LYS A 354 -23.89 9.84 1.43
C LYS A 354 -23.84 10.82 2.60
N SER A 355 -22.64 11.24 3.01
CA SER A 355 -22.48 12.30 4.02
C SER A 355 -23.11 13.60 3.54
N GLU A 356 -22.86 14.00 2.28
CA GLU A 356 -23.40 15.22 1.69
C GLU A 356 -24.93 15.15 1.51
N LEU A 357 -25.46 14.00 1.09
CA LEU A 357 -26.90 13.79 0.98
C LEU A 357 -27.62 13.97 2.32
N LEU A 358 -27.06 13.39 3.40
CA LEU A 358 -27.61 13.54 4.74
C LEU A 358 -27.47 14.98 5.24
N SER A 359 -26.31 15.61 5.02
CA SER A 359 -26.02 17.01 5.33
C SER A 359 -27.09 17.95 4.72
N GLN A 360 -27.38 17.80 3.43
CA GLN A 360 -28.42 18.60 2.77
C GLN A 360 -29.81 18.41 3.39
N THR A 361 -30.15 17.17 3.77
CA THR A 361 -31.43 16.86 4.43
C THR A 361 -31.51 17.49 5.82
N LEU A 362 -30.44 17.42 6.61
CA LEU A 362 -30.36 18.07 7.93
C LEU A 362 -30.40 19.60 7.83
N ARG A 363 -29.74 20.20 6.83
CA ARG A 363 -29.83 21.65 6.57
C ARG A 363 -31.26 22.10 6.28
N ARG A 364 -31.99 21.34 5.44
CA ARG A 364 -33.42 21.61 5.15
C ARG A 364 -34.30 21.53 6.40
N ARG A 365 -33.91 20.70 7.37
CA ARG A 365 -34.59 20.53 8.67
C ARG A 365 -34.11 21.50 9.75
N GLY A 366 -33.16 22.39 9.44
CA GLY A 366 -32.64 23.39 10.35
C GLY A 366 -31.76 22.84 11.48
N VAL A 367 -31.18 21.66 11.31
CA VAL A 367 -30.29 21.03 12.32
C VAL A 367 -28.83 21.42 12.03
N PRO A 368 -28.16 22.19 12.92
CA PRO A 368 -26.73 22.47 12.80
C PRO A 368 -25.90 21.19 12.93
N HIS A 369 -24.90 21.03 12.07
CA HIS A 369 -24.02 19.87 12.06
C HIS A 369 -22.70 20.20 11.35
N GLU A 370 -21.68 19.39 11.62
CA GLU A 370 -20.38 19.40 10.94
C GLU A 370 -20.20 18.11 10.16
N VAL A 371 -19.56 18.18 8.99
CA VAL A 371 -19.26 17.01 8.13
C VAL A 371 -17.76 16.80 8.09
N LEU A 372 -17.32 15.58 8.41
CA LEU A 372 -15.91 15.17 8.40
C LEU A 372 -15.72 14.17 7.27
N ASN A 373 -14.79 14.44 6.37
CA ASN A 373 -14.60 13.66 5.14
C ASN A 373 -13.21 13.02 5.02
N ALA A 374 -12.51 12.87 6.15
CA ALA A 374 -11.18 12.28 6.25
C ALA A 374 -10.13 12.98 5.36
N LYS A 375 -10.25 14.29 5.17
CA LYS A 375 -9.28 15.09 4.37
C LYS A 375 -8.40 15.98 5.24
N GLN A 376 -8.89 16.47 6.37
CA GLN A 376 -8.16 17.42 7.23
C GLN A 376 -8.11 16.90 8.66
N HIS A 377 -7.26 15.91 8.93
CA HIS A 377 -7.24 15.18 10.20
C HIS A 377 -7.12 16.08 11.44
N GLU A 378 -6.29 17.12 11.41
CA GLU A 378 -6.14 18.07 12.54
C GLU A 378 -7.45 18.83 12.84
N ARG A 379 -8.06 19.41 11.80
CA ARG A 379 -9.33 20.14 11.92
C ARG A 379 -10.46 19.19 12.37
N GLU A 380 -10.51 18.00 11.77
CA GLU A 380 -11.54 17.02 12.08
C GLU A 380 -11.40 16.52 13.52
N ALA A 381 -10.19 16.30 14.02
CA ALA A 381 -9.92 15.96 15.41
C ALA A 381 -10.39 17.06 16.38
N ALA A 382 -10.17 18.33 16.04
CA ALA A 382 -10.66 19.46 16.85
C ALA A 382 -12.20 19.52 16.93
N ILE A 383 -12.90 19.14 15.85
CA ILE A 383 -14.36 19.04 15.81
C ILE A 383 -14.82 17.83 16.64
N ILE A 384 -14.23 16.65 16.45
CA ILE A 384 -14.55 15.43 17.21
C ILE A 384 -14.35 15.62 18.71
N ALA A 385 -13.31 16.34 19.13
CA ALA A 385 -13.05 16.63 20.55
C ALA A 385 -14.21 17.39 21.22
N ARG A 386 -15.04 18.11 20.45
CA ARG A 386 -16.22 18.86 20.90
C ARG A 386 -17.54 18.17 20.54
N ALA A 387 -17.51 17.06 19.82
CA ALA A 387 -18.72 16.40 19.34
C ALA A 387 -19.58 15.81 20.47
N GLY A 388 -19.03 15.64 21.67
CA GLY A 388 -19.74 15.17 22.86
C GLY A 388 -20.24 16.29 23.79
N THR A 389 -20.05 17.56 23.44
CA THR A 389 -20.50 18.71 24.26
C THR A 389 -21.84 19.24 23.77
N ILE A 390 -22.67 19.76 24.69
CA ILE A 390 -23.96 20.42 24.42
C ILE A 390 -23.73 21.88 24.05
#